data_AF-A0A2X4UV67-F1
#
_entry.id   AF-A0A2X4UV67-F1
#
_cell.length_a   1.000
_cell.length_b   1.000
_cell.length_c   1.000
_cell.angle_alpha   90.00
_cell.angle_beta   90.00
_cell.angle_gamma   90.00
#
_symmetry.space_group_name_H-M   'P 1'
#
loop_
_entity.id
_entity.type
_entity.pdbx_description
1 polymer ?
#
loop_
_entity_poly.entity_id
_entity_poly.type
_entity_poly.pdbx_seq_one_letter_code
_entity_poly.pdbx_strand_id
1 'polypeptide(L)'
;MFKGILVNKDENTYCADVVDIDKASLPEGDVTVKVSYSSLNYKDGLAITGKSPVVRKFPMVPGIDLAGTVIESSTSQYSVGDEVLLNGWGRW
;
A
#
# COMPACT_ATOMS: atom_id res chain seq x y z
N MET A 1 -10.32 -9.89 5.33
CA MET A 1 -8.99 -10.30 4.80
C MET A 1 -8.90 -10.02 3.31
N PHE A 2 -7.69 -9.74 2.81
CA PHE A 2 -7.35 -9.61 1.39
C PHE A 2 -5.87 -9.99 1.19
N LYS A 3 -5.45 -10.34 -0.03
CA LYS A 3 -4.04 -10.65 -0.32
C LYS A 3 -3.22 -9.37 -0.54
N GLY A 4 -2.00 -9.34 -0.01
CA GLY A 4 -1.05 -8.26 -0.27
C GLY A 4 0.39 -8.71 -0.02
N ILE A 5 1.34 -7.94 -0.53
CA ILE A 5 2.76 -8.09 -0.16
C ILE A 5 2.94 -7.40 1.20
N LEU A 6 3.42 -8.14 2.19
CA LEU A 6 3.74 -7.59 3.50
C LEU A 6 5.24 -7.67 3.72
N VAL A 7 5.84 -6.51 3.93
CA VAL A 7 7.23 -6.38 4.30
C VAL A 7 7.34 -6.34 5.81
N ASN A 8 8.12 -7.24 6.39
CA ASN A 8 8.39 -7.29 7.81
C ASN A 8 9.90 -7.36 8.10
N LYS A 9 10.28 -6.99 9.33
CA LYS A 9 11.66 -7.09 9.81
C LYS A 9 11.67 -7.64 11.22
N ASP A 10 12.06 -8.89 11.36
CA ASP A 10 12.30 -9.54 12.65
C ASP A 10 13.77 -9.40 13.06
N GLU A 11 14.20 -10.11 14.11
CA GLU A 11 15.47 -9.95 14.87
C GLU A 11 16.77 -9.77 14.09
N ASN A 12 16.80 -10.03 12.77
CA ASN A 12 17.69 -9.38 11.79
C ASN A 12 17.29 -9.67 10.33
N THR A 13 16.12 -10.25 10.09
CA THR A 13 15.73 -10.76 8.77
C THR A 13 14.67 -9.86 8.16
N TYR A 14 14.97 -9.37 6.96
CA TYR A 14 14.03 -8.64 6.12
C TYR A 14 13.27 -9.64 5.25
N CYS A 15 11.94 -9.67 5.38
CA CYS A 15 11.09 -10.58 4.62
C CYS A 15 10.01 -9.80 3.88
N ALA A 16 9.66 -10.26 2.68
CA ALA A 16 8.56 -9.74 1.89
C ALA A 16 7.77 -10.91 1.31
N ASP A 17 6.56 -11.10 1.80
CA ASP A 17 5.74 -12.27 1.49
C ASP A 17 4.34 -11.88 1.03
N VAL A 18 3.74 -12.69 0.16
CA VAL A 18 2.32 -12.56 -0.18
C VAL A 18 1.48 -13.25 0.90
N VAL A 19 0.77 -12.47 1.69
CA VAL A 19 -0.01 -12.95 2.85
C VAL A 19 -1.46 -12.48 2.79
N ASP A 20 -2.32 -13.10 3.60
CA ASP A 20 -3.65 -12.55 3.89
C ASP A 20 -3.52 -11.47 4.97
N ILE A 21 -4.03 -10.28 4.67
CA ILE A 21 -3.98 -9.08 5.53
C ILE A 21 -5.40 -8.78 6.01
N ASP A 22 -5.54 -8.48 7.30
CA ASP A 22 -6.82 -8.02 7.83
C ASP A 22 -7.09 -6.57 7.41
N LYS A 23 -8.34 -6.25 7.06
CA LYS A 23 -8.72 -4.86 6.79
C LYS A 23 -8.53 -3.99 8.02
N ALA A 24 -8.69 -4.56 9.22
CA ALA A 24 -8.49 -3.87 10.48
C ALA A 24 -7.02 -3.45 10.74
N SER A 25 -6.05 -4.01 10.00
CA SER A 25 -4.63 -3.59 10.11
C SER A 25 -4.24 -2.48 9.13
N LEU A 26 -5.16 -2.03 8.29
CA LEU A 26 -4.91 -0.87 7.43
C LEU A 26 -4.81 0.41 8.28
N PRO A 27 -3.97 1.37 7.89
CA PRO A 27 -3.94 2.67 8.57
C PRO A 27 -5.28 3.40 8.39
N GLU A 28 -5.55 4.34 9.30
CA GLU A 28 -6.69 5.25 9.15
C GLU A 28 -6.55 6.09 7.87
N GLY A 29 -7.68 6.34 7.21
CA GLY A 29 -7.77 7.18 6.02
C GLY A 29 -9.23 7.47 5.66
N ASP A 30 -9.44 8.52 4.87
CA ASP A 30 -10.79 9.00 4.52
C ASP A 30 -11.44 8.21 3.38
N VAL A 31 -10.64 7.48 2.59
CA VAL A 31 -11.09 6.77 1.39
C VAL A 31 -10.48 5.38 1.35
N THR A 32 -11.34 4.36 1.23
CA THR A 32 -10.90 2.98 0.98
C THR A 32 -11.07 2.66 -0.50
N VAL A 33 -9.98 2.19 -1.13
CA VAL A 33 -9.94 1.87 -2.56
C VAL A 33 -9.74 0.37 -2.75
N LYS A 34 -10.61 -0.26 -3.55
CA LYS A 34 -10.36 -1.60 -4.10
C LYS A 34 -9.38 -1.49 -5.25
N VAL A 35 -8.11 -1.73 -4.94
CA VAL A 35 -7.01 -1.69 -5.92
C VAL A 35 -7.22 -2.76 -6.99
N SER A 36 -7.19 -2.35 -8.26
CA SER A 36 -7.25 -3.24 -9.43
C SER A 36 -5.87 -3.44 -10.05
N TYR A 37 -5.05 -2.39 -10.05
CA TYR A 37 -3.69 -2.42 -10.57
C TYR A 37 -2.75 -1.61 -9.70
N SER A 38 -1.47 -1.99 -9.77
CA SER A 38 -0.33 -1.23 -9.27
C SER A 38 0.80 -1.36 -10.28
N SER A 39 1.95 -0.76 -10.00
CA SER A 39 3.14 -0.83 -10.83
C SER A 39 4.33 -1.30 -9.99
N LEU A 40 5.46 -1.61 -10.63
CA LEU A 40 6.72 -1.91 -9.94
C LEU A 40 7.77 -0.89 -10.37
N ASN A 41 8.06 0.07 -9.50
CA ASN A 41 9.13 1.04 -9.71
C ASN A 41 10.43 0.56 -9.06
N TYR A 42 11.55 1.19 -9.42
CA TYR A 42 12.83 0.95 -8.76
C TYR A 42 12.76 1.18 -7.24
N LYS A 43 12.02 2.21 -6.79
CA LYS A 43 11.81 2.51 -5.37
C LYS A 43 11.03 1.40 -4.64
N ASP A 44 10.05 0.79 -5.30
CA ASP A 44 9.32 -0.35 -4.75
C ASP A 44 10.24 -1.56 -4.61
N GLY A 45 11.08 -1.83 -5.61
CA GLY A 45 12.11 -2.87 -5.53
C GLY A 45 13.08 -2.65 -4.37
N LEU A 46 13.52 -1.41 -4.15
CA LEU A 46 14.37 -1.06 -3.00
C LEU A 46 13.67 -1.27 -1.66
N ALA A 47 12.37 -0.95 -1.57
CA ALA A 47 11.56 -1.23 -0.40
C ALA A 47 11.42 -2.75 -0.19
N ILE A 48 10.91 -3.49 -1.17
CA ILE A 48 10.65 -4.94 -1.07
C ILE A 48 11.92 -5.73 -0.72
N THR A 49 13.08 -5.34 -1.25
CA THR A 49 14.34 -6.07 -1.02
C THR A 49 15.12 -5.60 0.20
N GLY A 50 14.71 -4.52 0.86
CA GLY A 50 15.45 -3.94 1.97
C GLY A 50 16.82 -3.35 1.61
N LYS A 51 17.12 -3.15 0.31
CA LYS A 51 18.42 -2.65 -0.17
C LYS A 51 18.65 -1.14 0.02
N SER A 52 17.65 -0.42 0.51
CA SER A 52 17.72 1.00 0.85
C SER A 52 16.73 1.32 1.97
N PRO A 53 16.99 2.32 2.84
CA PRO A 53 16.10 2.69 3.95
C PRO A 53 14.83 3.43 3.48
N VAL A 54 14.09 2.83 2.54
CA VAL A 54 12.79 3.34 2.05
C VAL A 54 11.70 3.07 3.10
N VAL A 55 11.66 1.86 3.65
CA VAL A 55 10.73 1.46 4.71
C VAL A 55 11.23 1.95 6.07
N ARG A 56 10.39 2.70 6.79
CA ARG A 56 10.74 3.30 8.09
C ARG A 56 9.99 2.68 9.28
N LYS A 57 8.88 1.97 9.02
CA LYS A 57 8.06 1.29 10.02
C LYS A 57 7.68 -0.08 9.47
N PHE A 58 7.70 -1.09 10.32
CA PHE A 58 7.30 -2.47 10.00
C PHE A 58 6.14 -2.89 10.90
N PRO A 59 5.24 -3.78 10.42
CA PRO A 59 5.17 -4.25 9.04
C PRO A 59 4.63 -3.16 8.09
N MET A 60 4.89 -3.28 6.79
CA MET A 60 4.46 -2.32 5.76
C MET A 60 3.99 -3.03 4.48
N VAL A 61 2.89 -2.55 3.89
CA VAL A 61 2.51 -2.91 2.51
C VAL A 61 3.22 -1.94 1.55
N PRO A 62 4.15 -2.41 0.69
CA PRO A 62 4.86 -1.56 -0.26
C PRO A 62 4.00 -1.27 -1.50
N GLY A 63 4.40 -0.25 -2.28
CA GLY A 63 3.74 0.18 -3.51
C GLY A 63 3.45 1.67 -3.48
N ILE A 64 4.10 2.43 -4.37
CA ILE A 64 3.88 3.88 -4.46
C ILE A 64 2.73 4.27 -5.40
N ASP A 65 2.22 3.32 -6.18
CA ASP A 65 1.16 3.54 -7.17
C ASP A 65 -0.03 2.60 -6.95
N LEU A 66 -1.24 3.09 -7.18
CA LEU A 66 -2.46 2.28 -7.30
C LEU A 66 -3.42 2.88 -8.32
N ALA A 67 -4.17 2.01 -8.99
CA ALA A 67 -5.39 2.36 -9.71
C ALA A 67 -6.51 1.43 -9.25
N GLY A 68 -7.71 1.96 -9.00
CA GLY A 68 -8.81 1.16 -8.49
C GLY A 68 -10.10 1.93 -8.32
N THR A 69 -11.04 1.34 -7.58
CA THR A 69 -12.38 1.90 -7.38
C THR A 69 -12.60 2.21 -5.91
N VAL A 70 -13.15 3.38 -5.61
CA VAL A 70 -13.55 3.75 -4.24
C VAL A 70 -14.68 2.84 -3.77
N ILE A 71 -14.51 2.23 -2.60
CA ILE A 71 -15.52 1.36 -1.96
C ILE A 71 -16.10 1.95 -0.68
N GLU A 72 -15.39 2.86 -0.01
CA GLU A 72 -15.85 3.60 1.16
C GLU A 72 -15.21 4.99 1.14
N SER A 73 -15.95 6.03 1.56
CA SER A 73 -15.47 7.41 1.63
C SER A 73 -16.16 8.18 2.76
N SER A 74 -15.39 8.92 3.55
CA SER A 74 -15.87 9.86 4.59
C SER A 74 -15.73 11.33 4.17
N THR A 75 -15.30 11.59 2.94
CA THR A 75 -15.05 12.92 2.38
C THR A 75 -15.98 13.23 1.20
N SER A 76 -16.27 14.51 0.96
CA SER A 76 -17.09 14.94 -0.18
C SER A 76 -16.33 14.97 -1.52
N GLN A 77 -15.01 14.76 -1.51
CA GLN A 77 -14.16 14.81 -2.71
C GLN A 77 -14.24 13.54 -3.56
N TYR A 78 -14.62 12.41 -2.97
CA TYR A 78 -14.67 11.11 -3.65
C TYR A 78 -15.94 10.36 -3.25
N SER A 79 -16.61 9.77 -4.23
CA SER A 79 -17.81 8.97 -4.07
C SER A 79 -17.53 7.48 -4.29
N VAL A 80 -18.31 6.62 -3.64
CA VAL A 80 -18.26 5.17 -3.89
C VAL A 80 -18.57 4.92 -5.37
N GLY A 81 -17.71 4.14 -6.02
CA GLY A 81 -17.78 3.86 -7.46
C GLY A 81 -16.81 4.68 -8.31
N ASP A 82 -16.20 5.73 -7.77
CA ASP A 82 -15.22 6.52 -8.52
C ASP A 82 -13.98 5.69 -8.86
N GLU A 83 -13.51 5.81 -10.10
CA GLU A 83 -12.21 5.28 -10.54
C GLU A 83 -11.11 6.29 -10.19
N VAL A 84 -10.13 5.84 -9.43
CA VAL A 84 -9.07 6.70 -8.88
C VAL A 84 -7.68 6.15 -9.19
N LEU A 85 -6.74 7.06 -9.34
CA LEU A 85 -5.31 6.82 -9.46
C LEU A 85 -4.60 7.55 -8.32
N LEU A 86 -3.68 6.87 -7.65
CA LEU A 86 -2.69 7.49 -6.77
C LEU A 86 -1.31 7.05 -7.24
N ASN A 87 -0.38 7.98 -7.25
CA ASN A 87 1.03 7.71 -7.51
C ASN A 87 1.90 8.48 -6.51
N GLY A 88 3.19 8.19 -6.49
CA GLY A 88 4.15 8.87 -5.63
C GLY A 88 4.40 10.36 -5.95
N TRP A 89 3.54 11.01 -6.73
CA TRP A 89 3.67 12.41 -7.15
C TRP A 89 2.99 13.36 -6.15
N GLY A 90 3.80 14.14 -5.43
CA GLY A 90 3.33 15.11 -4.44
C GLY A 90 4.29 15.19 -3.24
N ARG A 91 4.30 16.31 -2.53
CA ARG A 91 5.01 16.40 -1.25
C ARG A 91 4.10 15.85 -0.14
N TRP A 92 4.62 14.87 0.59
CA TRP A 92 4.07 14.35 1.84
C TRP A 92 4.27 15.36 2.97
#